data_AF-A0A8B2S9C9-F1
#
_entry.id   AF-A0A8B2S9C9-F1
#
_cell.length_a   1.000
_cell.length_b   1.000
_cell.length_c   1.000
_cell.angle_alpha   90.00
_cell.angle_beta   90.00
_cell.angle_gamma   90.00
#
_symmetry.space_group_name_H-M   'P 1'
#
loop_
_entity.id
_entity.type
_entity.pdbx_description
1 polymer ?
#
loop_
_entity_poly.entity_id
_entity_poly.type
_entity_poly.pdbx_seq_one_letter_code
_entity_poly.pdbx_strand_id
1 'polypeptide(L)'
;MNHSFARLVTGLGLIVSVFSLPVYSATIVNGGVIHFRGAIVADPCEVTPQQRQFAMSCPDNNRMQTRMVSYEEALNGKVSDSDLVSLRMKYLNPEKTLAVVEIQYR
;
A
#
# COMPACT_ATOMS: atom_id res chain seq x y z
N MET A 1 13.08 -34.26 -74.28
CA MET A 1 12.97 -33.42 -73.06
C MET A 1 13.10 -34.35 -71.85
N ASN A 2 14.22 -34.28 -71.14
CA ASN A 2 14.74 -35.37 -70.30
C ASN A 2 13.95 -35.59 -69.00
N HIS A 3 13.56 -36.85 -68.73
CA HIS A 3 12.88 -37.30 -67.49
C HIS A 3 13.57 -36.86 -66.18
N SER A 4 14.88 -36.62 -66.22
CA SER A 4 15.65 -36.12 -65.07
C SER A 4 15.26 -34.69 -64.67
N PHE A 5 14.94 -33.84 -65.65
CA PHE A 5 14.52 -32.46 -65.41
C PHE A 5 13.13 -32.42 -64.77
N ALA A 6 12.21 -33.29 -65.22
CA ALA A 6 10.88 -33.41 -64.63
C ALA A 6 10.94 -33.84 -63.15
N ARG A 7 11.81 -34.81 -62.81
CA ARG A 7 11.99 -35.28 -61.42
C ARG A 7 12.53 -34.19 -60.50
N LEU A 8 13.50 -33.39 -60.98
CA LEU A 8 14.05 -32.27 -60.22
C LEU A 8 12.99 -31.20 -59.94
N VAL A 9 12.16 -30.86 -60.93
CA VAL A 9 11.08 -29.87 -60.77
C VAL A 9 10.01 -30.35 -59.78
N THR A 10 9.60 -31.62 -59.84
CA THR A 10 8.66 -32.19 -58.85
C THR A 10 9.25 -32.30 -57.46
N GLY A 11 10.54 -32.66 -57.34
CA GLY A 11 11.22 -32.74 -56.04
C GLY A 11 11.35 -31.38 -55.37
N LEU A 12 11.71 -30.35 -56.15
CA LEU A 12 11.82 -28.98 -55.66
C LEU A 12 10.44 -28.41 -55.25
N GLY A 13 9.39 -28.72 -56.03
CA GLY A 13 8.02 -28.29 -55.72
C GLY A 13 7.47 -28.87 -54.41
N LEU A 14 7.79 -30.14 -54.11
CA LEU A 14 7.39 -30.77 -52.84
C LEU A 14 8.12 -30.14 -51.64
N ILE A 15 9.41 -29.82 -51.77
CA ILE A 15 10.17 -29.18 -50.69
C ILE A 15 9.60 -27.78 -50.39
N VAL A 16 9.28 -26.99 -51.42
CA VAL A 16 8.68 -25.65 -51.25
C VAL A 16 7.29 -25.71 -50.59
N SER A 17 6.51 -26.76 -50.85
CA SER A 17 5.19 -26.94 -50.23
C SER A 17 5.24 -27.19 -48.72
N VAL A 18 6.31 -27.82 -48.20
CA VAL A 18 6.47 -28.11 -46.77
C VAL A 18 6.84 -26.86 -45.96
N PHE A 19 7.47 -25.85 -46.59
CA PHE A 19 7.80 -24.58 -45.94
C PHE A 19 6.64 -23.57 -45.85
N SER A 20 5.45 -23.93 -46.37
CA SER A 20 4.31 -23.02 -46.48
C SER A 20 3.26 -23.18 -45.36
N LEU A 21 3.60 -23.84 -44.24
CA LEU A 21 2.69 -23.97 -43.10
C LEU A 21 2.76 -22.71 -42.22
N PRO A 22 1.67 -21.94 -42.06
CA PRO A 22 1.67 -20.83 -41.14
C PRO A 22 1.61 -21.36 -39.71
N VAL A 23 2.71 -21.24 -38.96
CA VAL A 23 2.71 -21.47 -37.52
C VAL A 23 2.20 -20.19 -36.85
N TYR A 24 0.87 -20.11 -36.65
CA TYR A 24 0.29 -19.06 -35.83
C TYR A 24 0.42 -19.46 -34.36
N SER A 25 1.35 -18.84 -33.64
CA SER A 25 1.34 -18.80 -32.18
C SER A 25 1.26 -17.35 -31.73
N ALA A 26 0.04 -16.82 -31.69
CA ALA A 26 -0.23 -15.56 -31.01
C ALA A 26 -1.53 -15.71 -30.21
N THR A 27 -1.40 -15.97 -28.91
CA THR A 27 -2.49 -15.69 -27.96
C THR A 27 -2.53 -14.17 -27.77
N ILE A 28 -3.24 -13.48 -28.68
CA ILE A 28 -3.50 -12.05 -28.54
C ILE A 28 -4.56 -11.92 -27.44
N VAL A 29 -4.11 -11.77 -26.20
CA VAL A 29 -4.99 -11.44 -25.08
C VAL A 29 -5.14 -9.92 -25.09
N ASN A 30 -6.36 -9.42 -25.29
CA ASN A 30 -6.65 -8.01 -25.05
C ASN A 30 -6.42 -7.72 -23.56
N GLY A 31 -5.24 -7.20 -23.23
CA GLY A 31 -4.89 -6.81 -21.87
C GLY A 31 -5.69 -5.60 -21.41
N GLY A 32 -6.02 -5.54 -20.12
CA GLY A 32 -6.64 -4.39 -19.47
C GLY A 32 -5.64 -3.59 -18.62
N VAL A 33 -6.07 -2.44 -18.11
CA VAL A 33 -5.27 -1.60 -17.19
C VAL A 33 -5.70 -1.87 -15.75
N ILE A 34 -4.73 -2.13 -14.87
CA ILE A 34 -4.94 -2.21 -13.43
C ILE A 34 -4.44 -0.91 -12.79
N HIS A 35 -5.32 -0.19 -12.12
CA HIS A 35 -4.96 0.97 -11.33
C HIS A 35 -4.86 0.59 -9.85
N PHE A 36 -3.64 0.64 -9.32
CA PHE A 36 -3.43 0.55 -7.87
C PHE A 36 -3.59 1.95 -7.25
N ARG A 37 -4.41 2.04 -6.22
CA ARG A 37 -4.60 3.26 -5.44
C ARG A 37 -4.31 2.95 -3.99
N GLY A 38 -3.52 3.80 -3.36
CA GLY A 38 -3.15 3.71 -1.96
C GLY A 38 -2.41 4.97 -1.53
N ALA A 39 -2.24 5.12 -0.23
CA ALA A 39 -1.42 6.15 0.38
C ALA A 39 -0.46 5.49 1.36
N ILE A 40 0.77 5.99 1.43
CA ILE A 40 1.70 5.65 2.51
C ILE A 40 1.48 6.72 3.58
N VAL A 41 0.89 6.33 4.70
CA VAL A 41 0.64 7.21 5.85
C VAL A 41 1.66 6.91 6.95
N ALA A 42 1.91 7.89 7.81
CA ALA A 42 2.72 7.67 8.99
C ALA A 42 2.04 6.67 9.95
N ASP A 43 2.84 5.95 10.73
CA ASP A 43 2.33 5.10 11.80
C ASP A 43 1.54 5.93 12.83
N PRO A 44 0.49 5.37 13.46
CA PRO A 44 -0.22 6.06 14.52
C PRO A 44 0.67 6.25 15.75
N CYS A 45 0.33 7.22 16.59
CA CYS A 45 0.97 7.38 17.89
C CYS A 45 0.59 6.22 18.83
N GLU A 46 1.57 5.70 19.56
CA GLU A 46 1.36 4.73 20.63
C GLU A 46 1.04 5.44 21.95
N VAL A 47 -0.01 5.00 22.64
CA VAL A 47 -0.42 5.57 23.94
C VAL A 47 -0.32 4.52 25.03
N THR A 48 0.52 4.80 26.02
CA THR A 48 0.70 3.94 27.20
C THR A 48 0.20 4.67 28.46
N PRO A 49 -0.88 4.19 29.11
CA PRO A 49 -1.40 4.81 30.31
C PRO A 49 -0.44 4.65 31.49
N GLN A 50 -0.35 5.67 32.33
CA GLN A 50 0.41 5.68 33.59
C GLN A 50 -0.43 6.33 34.70
N GLN A 51 0.13 6.43 35.90
CA GLN A 51 -0.58 7.04 37.02
C GLN A 51 -0.69 8.57 36.81
N ARG A 52 -1.93 9.06 36.62
CA ARG A 52 -2.30 10.48 36.37
C ARG A 52 -1.77 11.13 35.09
N GLN A 53 -1.13 10.36 34.22
CA GLN A 53 -0.57 10.81 32.96
C GLN A 53 -0.50 9.64 31.98
N PHE A 54 -0.16 9.90 30.72
CA PHE A 54 0.15 8.86 29.74
C PHE A 54 1.39 9.23 28.94
N ALA A 55 2.12 8.21 28.50
CA ALA A 55 3.16 8.37 27.51
C ALA A 55 2.54 8.29 26.12
N MET A 56 2.79 9.29 25.29
CA MET A 56 2.43 9.31 23.88
C MET A 56 3.72 9.25 23.07
N SER A 57 3.85 8.25 22.20
CA SER A 57 4.98 8.13 21.28
C SER A 57 4.50 8.31 19.85
N CYS A 58 4.89 9.40 19.20
CA CYS A 58 4.49 9.74 17.84
C CYS A 58 5.70 9.75 16.89
N PRO A 59 5.52 9.37 15.61
CA PRO A 59 6.56 9.58 14.62
C PRO A 59 6.70 11.07 14.28
N ASP A 60 7.92 11.58 14.35
CA ASP A 60 8.35 12.91 13.93
C ASP A 60 9.66 12.78 13.15
N ASN A 61 9.67 13.18 11.88
CA ASN A 61 10.85 13.10 11.01
C ASN A 61 11.56 11.72 11.03
N ASN A 62 10.79 10.64 10.87
CA ASN A 62 11.29 9.24 10.89
C ASN A 62 11.87 8.77 12.24
N ARG A 63 11.61 9.49 13.34
CA ARG A 63 12.00 9.10 14.70
C ARG A 63 10.78 9.11 15.61
N MET A 64 10.73 8.16 16.53
CA MET A 64 9.70 8.18 17.58
C MET A 64 10.06 9.23 18.63
N GLN A 65 9.15 10.16 18.88
CA GLN A 65 9.22 11.14 19.95
C GLN A 65 8.21 10.77 21.01
N THR A 66 8.68 10.54 22.24
CA THR A 66 7.80 10.22 23.37
C THR A 66 7.62 11.44 24.26
N ARG A 67 6.38 11.82 24.51
CA ARG A 67 5.99 12.87 25.45
C ARG A 67 5.12 12.31 26.56
N MET A 68 5.28 12.89 27.74
CA MET A 68 4.40 12.64 28.87
C MET A 68 3.31 13.70 28.87
N VAL A 69 2.05 13.26 28.88
CA VAL A 69 0.88 14.13 28.88
C VAL A 69 0.09 13.88 30.15
N SER A 70 -0.13 14.91 30.96
CA SER A 70 -0.97 14.77 32.14
C SER A 70 -2.44 14.65 31.75
N TYR A 71 -3.23 13.94 32.57
CA TYR A 71 -4.68 13.87 32.32
C TYR A 71 -5.34 15.24 32.38
N GLU A 72 -4.87 16.14 33.25
CA GLU A 72 -5.41 17.49 33.35
C GLU A 72 -5.19 18.29 32.06
N GLU A 73 -3.99 18.24 31.47
CA GLU A 73 -3.73 18.92 30.19
C GLU A 73 -4.60 18.36 29.06
N ALA A 74 -4.75 17.03 28.99
CA ALA A 74 -5.56 16.36 27.98
C ALA A 74 -7.07 16.62 28.15
N LEU A 75 -7.56 16.74 29.38
CA LEU A 75 -8.96 17.09 29.69
C LEU A 75 -9.27 18.55 29.34
N ASN A 76 -8.29 19.44 29.54
CA ASN A 76 -8.40 20.86 29.23
C ASN A 76 -8.19 21.16 27.73
N GLY A 77 -7.86 20.14 26.91
CA GLY A 77 -7.61 20.29 25.47
C GLY A 77 -6.40 21.17 25.15
N LYS A 78 -5.44 21.28 26.07
CA LYS A 78 -4.28 22.19 25.95
C LYS A 78 -3.06 21.55 25.28
N VAL A 79 -3.16 20.28 24.86
CA VAL A 79 -2.02 19.54 24.32
C VAL A 79 -2.06 19.61 22.80
N SER A 80 -1.32 20.59 22.25
CA SER A 80 -0.93 20.62 20.84
C SER A 80 0.52 20.18 20.79
N ASP A 81 0.74 18.88 20.64
CA ASP A 81 2.10 18.33 20.55
C ASP A 81 2.52 18.36 19.08
N SER A 82 3.15 19.47 18.69
CA SER A 82 3.55 19.79 17.32
C SER A 82 2.37 19.97 16.34
N ASP A 83 2.63 20.53 15.16
CA ASP A 83 1.62 20.76 14.11
C ASP A 83 0.96 19.48 13.56
N LEU A 84 1.31 18.31 14.11
CA LEU A 84 0.96 16.98 13.60
C LEU A 84 -0.26 16.37 14.30
N VAL A 85 -0.54 16.69 15.58
CA VAL A 85 -1.59 16.02 16.36
C VAL A 85 -2.28 16.96 17.35
N SER A 86 -3.61 16.84 17.47
CA SER A 86 -4.39 17.43 18.57
C SER A 86 -4.99 16.35 19.48
N LEU A 87 -5.06 16.66 20.78
CA LEU A 87 -5.46 15.71 21.81
C LEU A 87 -6.64 16.20 22.65
N ARG A 88 -7.58 15.28 22.93
CA ARG A 88 -8.68 15.53 23.84
C ARG A 88 -9.03 14.30 24.65
N MET A 89 -9.14 14.45 25.96
CA MET A 89 -9.56 13.37 26.86
C MET A 89 -10.96 13.64 27.43
N LYS A 90 -11.73 12.57 27.66
CA LYS A 90 -12.99 12.63 28.42
C LYS A 90 -13.15 11.39 29.30
N TYR A 91 -13.64 11.58 30.53
CA TYR A 91 -14.08 10.46 31.36
C TYR A 91 -15.42 9.92 30.87
N LEU A 92 -15.57 8.60 30.90
CA LEU A 92 -16.80 7.91 30.55
C LEU A 92 -17.71 7.65 31.76
N ASN A 93 -17.16 7.71 32.97
CA ASN A 93 -17.88 7.44 34.21
C ASN A 93 -17.63 8.51 35.29
N PRO A 94 -18.59 8.74 36.21
CA PRO A 94 -18.47 9.76 37.26
C PRO A 94 -17.34 9.48 38.25
N GLU A 95 -16.97 8.21 38.43
CA GLU A 95 -15.88 7.77 39.31
C GLU A 95 -14.48 8.05 38.74
N LYS A 96 -14.39 8.53 37.49
CA LYS A 96 -13.13 8.87 36.79
C LYS A 96 -12.14 7.70 36.69
N THR A 97 -12.64 6.48 36.55
CA THR A 97 -11.80 5.28 36.38
C THR A 97 -11.68 4.84 34.92
N LEU A 98 -12.57 5.32 34.04
CA LEU A 98 -12.56 5.01 32.61
C LEU A 98 -12.60 6.30 31.79
N ALA A 99 -11.75 6.37 30.77
CA ALA A 99 -11.65 7.53 29.90
C ALA A 99 -11.35 7.13 28.45
N VAL A 100 -11.62 8.07 27.54
CA VAL A 100 -11.24 7.99 26.13
C VAL A 100 -10.31 9.15 25.83
N VAL A 101 -9.21 8.87 25.13
CA VAL A 101 -8.32 9.87 24.55
C VAL A 101 -8.54 9.86 23.04
N GLU A 102 -8.98 11.00 22.51
CA GLU A 102 -9.14 11.27 21.10
C GLU A 102 -7.87 11.93 20.57
N ILE A 103 -7.33 11.37 19.50
CA ILE A 103 -6.09 11.78 18.85
C ILE A 103 -6.45 12.13 17.41
N GLN A 104 -6.30 13.40 17.03
CA GLN A 104 -6.57 13.86 15.68
C GLN A 104 -5.27 14.19 14.98
N TYR A 105 -4.94 13.39 13.96
CA TYR A 105 -3.79 13.60 13.09
C TYR A 105 -4.10 14.66 12.03
N ARG A 106 -3.15 15.54 11.75
CA ARG A 106 -3.23 16.57 10.71
C ARG A 106 -2.53 16.15 9.43
#